data_AF-A0A6P0LL28-F1
#
_entry.id   AF-A0A6P0LL28-F1
#
_cell.length_a   1.000
_cell.length_b   1.000
_cell.length_c   1.000
_cell.angle_alpha   90.00
_cell.angle_beta   90.00
_cell.angle_gamma   90.00
#
_symmetry.space_group_name_H-M   'P 1'
#
loop_
_entity.id
_entity.type
_entity.pdbx_description
1 polymer ?
#
loop_
_entity_poly.entity_id
_entity_poly.type
_entity_poly.pdbx_seq_one_letter_code
_entity_poly.pdbx_strand_id
1 'polypeptide(L)'
;MVKVLRPPILSLCLIAGFSFIMPLTAYGGNTDSTRCSGGIVAPTIAGQYVDNYGGHHNITANQWSIGNNPSSDLIFDYCSLDNPEEVIIAQNGPNNEYNPNRFSQFNWVSYEGNLWYCQEVFDALTEEDAASHPPADPSNPPAGGCGQNNFPWSQLIPD
;
A
#
# COMPACT_ATOMS: atom_id res chain seq x y z
N MET A 1 11.08 70.01 4.95
CA MET A 1 11.09 70.72 6.25
C MET A 1 11.66 69.80 7.31
N VAL A 2 12.57 70.34 8.11
CA VAL A 2 13.41 69.70 9.13
C VAL A 2 12.60 69.42 10.41
N LYS A 3 12.91 68.31 11.11
CA LYS A 3 12.97 68.12 12.59
C LYS A 3 12.54 66.67 12.98
N VAL A 4 13.15 65.93 13.91
CA VAL A 4 14.21 66.13 14.92
C VAL A 4 14.86 64.76 15.21
N LEU A 5 16.13 64.81 15.61
CA LEU A 5 17.00 63.73 16.10
C LEU A 5 16.75 63.34 17.59
N ARG A 6 17.06 62.06 17.91
CA ARG A 6 17.84 61.53 19.07
C ARG A 6 17.15 61.05 20.39
N PRO A 7 17.82 60.15 21.19
CA PRO A 7 17.30 58.86 21.72
C PRO A 7 17.43 58.79 23.27
N PRO A 8 17.95 57.71 23.93
CA PRO A 8 17.52 56.31 24.11
C PRO A 8 17.07 56.02 25.57
N ILE A 9 16.47 54.86 25.87
CA ILE A 9 16.49 54.31 27.24
C ILE A 9 16.91 52.84 27.20
N LEU A 10 18.05 52.58 27.83
CA LEU A 10 18.55 51.28 28.24
C LEU A 10 17.44 50.47 28.94
N SER A 11 17.26 49.21 28.55
CA SER A 11 16.90 48.21 29.54
C SER A 11 17.72 46.96 29.31
N LEU A 12 18.72 46.83 30.17
CA LEU A 12 19.57 45.69 30.38
C LEU A 12 18.69 44.58 31.01
N CYS A 13 18.45 43.49 30.30
CA CYS A 13 18.05 42.24 30.94
C CYS A 13 19.00 41.15 30.45
N LEU A 14 20.05 40.93 31.24
CA LEU A 14 20.72 39.64 31.31
C LEU A 14 19.66 38.58 31.61
N ILE A 15 19.53 37.58 30.75
CA ILE A 15 19.03 36.28 31.18
C ILE A 15 20.08 35.24 30.81
N ALA A 16 20.51 34.57 31.87
CA ALA A 16 21.54 33.56 31.92
C ALA A 16 21.27 32.39 30.98
N GLY A 17 22.37 31.80 30.52
CA GLY A 17 22.35 30.58 29.74
C GLY A 17 21.71 29.41 30.49
N PHE A 18 20.94 28.65 29.75
CA PHE A 18 20.66 27.25 30.04
C PHE A 18 20.93 26.48 28.75
N SER A 19 22.17 26.01 28.60
CA SER A 19 22.49 24.97 27.63
C SER A 19 21.79 23.69 28.09
N PHE A 20 20.59 23.45 27.55
CA PHE A 20 19.95 22.16 27.64
C PHE A 20 20.72 21.19 26.74
N ILE A 21 21.67 20.48 27.34
CA ILE A 21 22.28 19.30 26.73
C ILE A 21 21.22 18.20 26.84
N MET A 22 20.45 17.97 25.77
CA MET A 22 19.61 16.79 25.69
C MET A 22 20.52 15.56 25.51
N PRO A 23 20.42 14.54 26.38
CA PRO A 23 21.09 13.28 26.12
C PRO A 23 20.43 12.65 24.91
N LEU A 24 21.22 12.40 23.86
CA LEU A 24 20.84 11.54 22.75
C LEU A 24 20.76 10.10 23.30
N THR A 25 19.61 9.73 23.86
CA THR A 25 19.26 8.32 24.00
C THR A 25 19.08 7.78 22.59
N ALA A 26 20.09 7.04 22.13
CA ALA A 26 19.95 6.13 21.02
C ALA A 26 18.86 5.11 21.39
N TYR A 27 17.65 5.35 20.90
CA TYR A 27 16.60 4.35 20.94
C TYR A 27 16.97 3.29 19.92
N GLY A 28 17.54 2.19 20.40
CA GLY A 28 17.67 0.95 19.64
C GLY A 28 16.27 0.37 19.41
N GLY A 29 15.57 0.91 18.41
CA GLY A 29 14.42 0.26 17.80
C GLY A 29 14.92 -0.54 16.61
N ASN A 30 14.76 -1.86 16.67
CA ASN A 30 15.03 -2.76 15.57
C ASN A 30 14.10 -2.38 14.40
N THR A 31 14.59 -1.68 13.38
CA THR A 31 13.80 -1.28 12.20
C THR A 31 13.69 -2.45 11.24
N ASP A 32 12.93 -3.47 11.64
CA ASP A 32 12.24 -4.32 10.66
C ASP A 32 10.82 -3.74 10.48
N SER A 33 10.77 -2.52 9.95
CA SER A 33 9.56 -1.71 9.81
C SER A 33 9.36 -1.24 8.37
N THR A 34 9.92 -1.96 7.40
CA THR A 34 9.88 -1.60 5.97
C THR A 34 8.77 -2.31 5.20
N ARG A 35 7.97 -3.12 5.89
CA ARG A 35 6.83 -3.85 5.34
C ARG A 35 5.56 -3.10 5.63
N CYS A 36 4.69 -3.01 4.63
CA CYS A 36 3.31 -2.61 4.85
C CYS A 36 2.68 -3.50 5.92
N SER A 37 2.09 -2.86 6.94
CA SER A 37 1.45 -3.51 8.09
C SER A 37 -0.04 -3.14 8.17
N GLY A 38 -0.59 -2.64 7.06
CA GLY A 38 -1.89 -1.99 6.96
C GLY A 38 -2.99 -2.94 6.46
N GLY A 39 -3.81 -3.41 7.41
CA GLY A 39 -5.05 -4.15 7.13
C GLY A 39 -5.68 -4.62 8.44
N ILE A 40 -6.35 -3.71 9.17
CA ILE A 40 -7.09 -4.05 10.42
C ILE A 40 -8.54 -4.48 10.16
N VAL A 41 -8.99 -4.32 8.92
CA VAL A 41 -10.29 -4.79 8.42
C VAL A 41 -10.00 -5.66 7.22
N ALA A 42 -10.68 -6.81 7.13
CA ALA A 42 -10.49 -7.71 6.01
C ALA A 42 -11.16 -7.17 4.74
N PRO A 43 -10.61 -7.47 3.55
CA PRO A 43 -11.32 -7.28 2.29
C PRO A 43 -12.65 -8.04 2.34
N THR A 44 -13.69 -7.53 1.67
CA THR A 44 -14.98 -8.24 1.53
C THR A 44 -14.84 -9.57 0.78
N ILE A 45 -13.71 -9.76 0.10
CA ILE A 45 -13.30 -10.97 -0.62
C ILE A 45 -12.30 -11.83 0.16
N ALA A 46 -12.16 -11.63 1.48
CA ALA A 46 -11.31 -12.50 2.28
C ALA A 46 -11.81 -13.96 2.21
N GLY A 47 -10.90 -14.89 1.92
CA GLY A 47 -11.24 -16.28 1.63
C GLY A 47 -10.13 -17.03 0.91
N GLN A 48 -10.42 -18.29 0.60
CA GLN A 48 -9.56 -19.15 -0.21
C GLN A 48 -10.23 -19.40 -1.55
N TYR A 49 -9.46 -19.30 -2.62
CA TYR A 49 -9.96 -19.41 -3.99
C TYR A 49 -8.97 -20.14 -4.88
N VAL A 50 -9.48 -20.70 -5.97
CA VAL A 50 -8.72 -21.10 -7.15
C VAL A 50 -9.18 -20.23 -8.31
N ASP A 51 -8.23 -19.65 -9.05
CA ASP A 51 -8.57 -18.88 -10.24
C ASP A 51 -8.86 -19.78 -11.45
N ASN A 52 -9.39 -19.19 -12.53
CA ASN A 52 -9.69 -19.91 -13.76
C ASN A 52 -8.45 -20.42 -14.52
N TYR A 53 -7.24 -20.15 -14.02
CA TYR A 53 -5.96 -20.65 -14.52
C TYR A 53 -5.32 -21.70 -13.60
N GLY A 54 -5.94 -22.00 -12.45
CA GLY A 54 -5.46 -22.94 -11.44
C GLY A 54 -4.52 -22.32 -10.39
N GLY A 55 -4.40 -20.99 -10.34
CA GLY A 55 -3.71 -20.26 -9.29
C GLY A 55 -4.49 -20.33 -7.97
N HIS A 56 -3.83 -20.70 -6.88
CA HIS A 56 -4.45 -20.70 -5.56
C HIS A 56 -4.27 -19.33 -4.90
N HIS A 57 -5.33 -18.80 -4.31
CA HIS A 57 -5.35 -17.52 -3.62
C HIS A 57 -5.78 -17.71 -2.18
N ASN A 58 -5.07 -17.10 -1.25
CA ASN A 58 -5.50 -16.98 0.13
C ASN A 58 -5.45 -15.50 0.53
N ILE A 59 -6.63 -14.93 0.72
CA ILE A 59 -6.89 -13.52 0.96
C ILE A 59 -7.30 -13.37 2.42
N THR A 60 -6.44 -12.71 3.19
CA THR A 60 -6.63 -12.53 4.64
C THR A 60 -6.87 -11.07 4.97
N ALA A 61 -6.87 -10.70 6.26
CA ALA A 61 -7.10 -9.32 6.66
C ALA A 61 -5.96 -8.35 6.29
N ASN A 62 -4.76 -8.87 6.11
CA ASN A 62 -3.54 -8.06 5.95
C ASN A 62 -2.60 -8.55 4.85
N GLN A 63 -2.95 -9.63 4.16
CA GLN A 63 -2.08 -10.26 3.17
C GLN A 63 -2.89 -11.03 2.12
N TRP A 64 -2.45 -10.93 0.88
CA TRP A 64 -2.83 -11.84 -0.20
C TRP A 64 -1.63 -12.72 -0.55
N SER A 65 -1.79 -14.04 -0.47
CA SER A 65 -0.82 -14.99 -0.98
C SER A 65 -1.34 -15.70 -2.23
N ILE A 66 -0.50 -15.83 -3.26
CA ILE A 66 -0.81 -16.53 -4.51
C ILE A 66 0.18 -17.69 -4.70
N GLY A 67 -0.34 -18.91 -4.78
CA GLY A 67 0.43 -20.14 -4.79
C GLY A 67 -0.13 -21.18 -3.80
N ASN A 68 0.43 -22.39 -3.84
CA ASN A 68 0.04 -23.51 -2.97
C ASN A 68 1.23 -24.13 -2.23
N ASN A 69 2.38 -23.46 -2.21
CA ASN A 69 3.60 -23.92 -1.56
C ASN A 69 4.22 -22.74 -0.79
N PRO A 70 4.20 -22.77 0.56
CA PRO A 70 4.69 -21.67 1.39
C PRO A 70 6.13 -21.22 1.11
N SER A 71 6.95 -22.06 0.48
CA SER A 71 8.32 -21.72 0.09
C SER A 71 8.46 -20.94 -1.22
N SER A 72 7.40 -20.89 -2.03
CA SER A 72 7.38 -20.23 -3.34
C SER A 72 6.15 -19.35 -3.58
N ASP A 73 5.25 -19.22 -2.60
CA ASP A 73 4.08 -18.35 -2.72
C ASP A 73 4.51 -16.90 -2.94
N LEU A 74 3.79 -16.22 -3.84
CA LEU A 74 3.90 -14.77 -3.99
C LEU A 74 3.13 -14.13 -2.85
N ILE A 75 3.80 -13.28 -2.09
CA ILE A 75 3.25 -12.63 -0.90
C ILE A 75 3.05 -11.15 -1.18
N PHE A 76 1.87 -10.63 -0.84
CA PHE A 76 1.50 -9.23 -0.99
C PHE A 76 0.95 -8.73 0.35
N ASP A 77 1.77 -7.96 1.07
CA ASP A 77 1.43 -7.41 2.39
C ASP A 77 0.69 -6.07 2.21
N TYR A 78 -0.49 -5.93 2.81
CA TYR A 78 -1.37 -4.78 2.55
C TYR A 78 -0.83 -3.49 3.16
N CYS A 79 -0.83 -2.41 2.37
CA CYS A 79 -0.52 -1.05 2.77
C CYS A 79 -1.80 -0.28 3.08
N SER A 80 -2.78 -0.37 2.18
CA SER A 80 -4.10 0.22 2.32
C SER A 80 -5.18 -0.63 1.64
N LEU A 81 -6.41 -0.51 2.13
CA LEU A 81 -7.59 -1.24 1.68
C LEU A 81 -8.78 -0.28 1.67
N ASP A 82 -9.53 -0.25 0.56
CA ASP A 82 -10.81 0.43 0.43
C ASP A 82 -11.84 -0.56 -0.12
N ASN A 83 -12.75 -1.02 0.75
CA ASN A 83 -13.80 -1.97 0.37
C ASN A 83 -14.87 -1.36 -0.54
N PRO A 84 -15.41 -0.15 -0.26
CA PRO A 84 -16.31 0.54 -1.17
C PRO A 84 -15.79 0.71 -2.60
N GLU A 85 -14.50 1.04 -2.75
CA GLU A 85 -13.87 1.22 -4.07
C GLU A 85 -13.27 -0.09 -4.63
N GLU A 86 -13.34 -1.18 -3.87
CA GLU A 86 -12.83 -2.49 -4.24
C GLU A 86 -11.34 -2.48 -4.63
N VAL A 87 -10.51 -1.78 -3.85
CA VAL A 87 -9.06 -1.59 -4.08
C VAL A 87 -8.22 -2.01 -2.89
N ILE A 88 -7.13 -2.72 -3.15
CA ILE A 88 -6.01 -2.97 -2.22
C ILE A 88 -4.74 -2.40 -2.82
N ILE A 89 -3.98 -1.66 -2.02
CA ILE A 89 -2.57 -1.38 -2.31
C ILE A 89 -1.72 -2.26 -1.40
N ALA A 90 -0.80 -3.01 -2.00
CA ALA A 90 0.03 -3.97 -1.29
C ALA A 90 1.50 -3.84 -1.70
N GLN A 91 2.40 -4.20 -0.79
CA GLN A 91 3.82 -4.31 -1.05
C GLN A 91 4.16 -5.77 -1.37
N ASN A 92 4.85 -5.96 -2.48
CA ASN A 92 5.33 -7.26 -2.93
C ASN A 92 6.45 -7.73 -2.01
N GLY A 93 6.33 -8.97 -1.53
CA GLY A 93 7.34 -9.60 -0.70
C GLY A 93 8.74 -9.55 -1.36
N PRO A 94 9.82 -9.43 -0.57
CA PRO A 94 11.19 -9.40 -1.06
C PRO A 94 11.62 -10.71 -1.72
N ASN A 95 10.91 -11.81 -1.42
CA ASN A 95 11.16 -13.14 -1.96
C ASN A 95 10.23 -13.48 -3.13
N ASN A 96 9.33 -12.58 -3.53
CA ASN A 96 8.51 -12.81 -4.72
C ASN A 96 9.42 -12.93 -5.93
N GLU A 97 9.16 -13.92 -6.77
CA GLU A 97 9.92 -14.13 -8.01
C GLU A 97 9.85 -12.90 -8.94
N TYR A 98 8.74 -12.18 -8.89
CA TYR A 98 8.46 -11.01 -9.70
C TYR A 98 8.33 -9.75 -8.84
N ASN A 99 8.98 -8.67 -9.29
CA ASN A 99 8.86 -7.32 -8.73
C ASN A 99 9.02 -7.24 -7.20
N PRO A 100 10.09 -7.83 -6.62
CA PRO A 100 10.29 -7.83 -5.17
C PRO A 100 10.44 -6.41 -4.63
N ASN A 101 9.81 -6.14 -3.48
CA ASN A 101 9.77 -4.83 -2.83
C ASN A 101 9.13 -3.70 -3.66
N ARG A 102 8.40 -4.03 -4.73
CA ARG A 102 7.53 -3.08 -5.45
C ARG A 102 6.15 -3.03 -4.80
N PHE A 103 5.31 -2.13 -5.29
CA PHE A 103 3.94 -1.97 -4.87
C PHE A 103 2.99 -2.41 -5.98
N SER A 104 1.90 -3.04 -5.57
CA SER A 104 0.84 -3.52 -6.44
C SER A 104 -0.49 -2.89 -6.06
N GLN A 105 -1.35 -2.71 -7.06
CA GLN A 105 -2.75 -2.37 -6.89
C GLN A 105 -3.56 -3.58 -7.32
N PHE A 106 -4.41 -4.10 -6.42
CA PHE A 106 -5.38 -5.12 -6.73
C PHE A 106 -6.78 -4.52 -6.73
N ASN A 107 -7.57 -4.89 -7.71
CA ASN A 107 -8.98 -4.54 -7.81
C ASN A 107 -9.82 -5.81 -7.85
N TRP A 108 -11.06 -5.75 -7.35
CA TRP A 108 -12.03 -6.83 -7.53
C TRP A 108 -13.39 -6.28 -7.92
N VAL A 109 -14.24 -7.14 -8.48
CA VAL A 109 -15.64 -6.80 -8.78
C VAL A 109 -16.50 -8.07 -8.82
N SER A 110 -17.77 -7.93 -8.44
CA SER A 110 -18.80 -8.93 -8.73
C SER A 110 -19.45 -8.67 -10.09
N TYR A 111 -19.28 -9.59 -11.04
CA TYR A 111 -19.86 -9.49 -12.38
C TYR A 111 -20.58 -10.79 -12.75
N GLU A 112 -21.86 -10.68 -13.12
CA GLU A 112 -22.74 -11.81 -13.47
C GLU A 112 -22.77 -12.93 -12.42
N GLY A 113 -22.70 -12.57 -11.13
CA GLY A 113 -22.72 -13.52 -10.02
C GLY A 113 -21.39 -14.22 -9.73
N ASN A 114 -20.32 -13.85 -10.45
CA ASN A 114 -18.97 -14.34 -10.24
C ASN A 114 -18.09 -13.24 -9.64
N LEU A 115 -17.12 -13.63 -8.82
CA LEU A 115 -16.10 -12.73 -8.30
C LEU A 115 -14.90 -12.71 -9.25
N TRP A 116 -14.41 -11.52 -9.57
CA TRP A 116 -13.26 -11.30 -10.45
C TRP A 116 -12.23 -10.42 -9.75
N TYR A 117 -10.95 -10.61 -10.08
CA TYR A 117 -9.88 -9.73 -9.62
C TYR A 117 -8.90 -9.38 -10.75
N CYS A 118 -8.26 -8.24 -10.58
CA CYS A 118 -7.18 -7.74 -11.43
C CYS A 118 -6.02 -7.27 -10.54
N GLN A 119 -4.79 -7.55 -10.96
CA GLN A 119 -3.61 -6.86 -10.47
C GLN A 119 -3.27 -5.75 -11.47
N GLU A 120 -3.86 -4.57 -11.27
CA GLU A 120 -3.77 -3.44 -12.20
C GLU A 120 -2.36 -2.89 -12.30
N VAL A 121 -1.70 -2.77 -11.13
CA VAL A 121 -0.30 -2.36 -11.01
C VAL A 121 0.47 -3.48 -10.32
N PHE A 122 1.67 -3.79 -10.82
CA PHE A 122 2.49 -4.90 -10.31
C PHE A 122 3.93 -4.53 -9.94
N ASP A 123 4.42 -3.35 -10.35
CA ASP A 123 5.83 -2.95 -10.22
C ASP A 123 6.06 -1.47 -9.82
N ALA A 124 5.07 -0.81 -9.21
CA ALA A 124 5.24 0.57 -8.77
C ALA A 124 6.39 0.72 -7.76
N LEU A 125 7.11 1.84 -7.85
CA LEU A 125 8.26 2.12 -6.98
C LEU A 125 7.84 2.53 -5.57
N THR A 126 6.65 3.13 -5.44
CA THR A 126 6.10 3.62 -4.17
C THR A 126 4.63 3.22 -4.02
N GLU A 127 4.13 3.24 -2.79
CA GLU A 127 2.70 3.04 -2.49
C GLU A 127 1.85 4.10 -3.19
N GLU A 128 2.28 5.36 -3.17
CA GLU A 128 1.58 6.49 -3.80
C GLU A 128 1.45 6.30 -5.32
N ASP A 129 2.52 5.82 -5.98
CA ASP A 129 2.46 5.54 -7.42
C ASP A 129 1.42 4.45 -7.73
N ALA A 130 1.39 3.36 -6.94
CA ALA A 130 0.38 2.31 -7.08
C ALA A 130 -1.05 2.82 -6.81
N ALA A 131 -1.23 3.66 -5.79
CA ALA A 131 -2.52 4.21 -5.40
C ALA A 131 -3.05 5.27 -6.38
N SER A 132 -2.15 5.99 -7.06
CA SER A 132 -2.51 7.02 -8.04
C SER A 132 -2.98 6.47 -9.38
N HIS A 133 -2.73 5.18 -9.63
CA HIS A 133 -3.18 4.53 -10.85
C HIS A 133 -4.72 4.35 -10.80
N PRO A 134 -5.44 4.68 -11.90
CA PRO A 134 -6.86 4.37 -11.98
C PRO A 134 -7.10 2.88 -11.73
N PRO A 135 -8.14 2.50 -10.97
CA PRO A 135 -8.56 1.12 -10.85
C PRO A 135 -8.85 0.50 -12.21
N ALA A 136 -8.68 -0.82 -12.31
CA ALA A 136 -9.04 -1.60 -13.49
C ALA A 136 -10.51 -1.37 -13.91
N ASP A 137 -10.80 -1.43 -15.22
CA ASP A 137 -12.16 -1.23 -15.76
C ASP A 137 -13.04 -2.46 -15.50
N PRO A 138 -14.11 -2.36 -14.66
CA PRO A 138 -14.92 -3.49 -14.27
C PRO A 138 -16.10 -3.77 -15.23
N SER A 139 -16.20 -3.06 -16.36
CA SER A 139 -17.41 -3.07 -17.21
C SER A 139 -17.69 -4.44 -17.87
N ASN A 140 -16.64 -5.20 -18.19
CA ASN A 140 -16.75 -6.57 -18.73
C ASN A 140 -15.47 -7.37 -18.41
N PRO A 141 -15.30 -7.82 -17.15
CA PRO A 141 -14.08 -8.48 -16.68
C PRO A 141 -13.66 -9.72 -17.50
N PRO A 142 -14.59 -10.59 -17.99
CA PRO A 142 -14.22 -11.69 -18.87
C PRO A 142 -13.60 -11.28 -20.21
N ALA A 143 -13.82 -10.03 -20.66
CA ALA A 143 -13.37 -9.56 -21.98
C ALA A 143 -12.12 -8.67 -21.92
N GLY A 144 -11.86 -7.99 -20.80
CA GLY A 144 -10.77 -7.03 -20.69
C GLY A 144 -10.86 -6.15 -19.45
N GLY A 145 -10.09 -5.06 -19.47
CA GLY A 145 -10.10 -4.02 -18.44
C GLY A 145 -9.00 -4.14 -17.39
N CYS A 146 -8.20 -5.21 -17.41
CA CYS A 146 -7.12 -5.42 -16.46
C CYS A 146 -5.75 -5.08 -17.04
N GLY A 147 -5.08 -4.13 -16.40
CA GLY A 147 -3.74 -3.65 -16.71
C GLY A 147 -3.64 -2.94 -18.07
N GLN A 148 -2.43 -2.48 -18.37
CA GLN A 148 -2.13 -1.70 -19.58
C GLN A 148 -2.43 -2.41 -20.92
N ASN A 149 -2.43 -3.74 -20.90
CA ASN A 149 -2.67 -4.57 -22.09
C ASN A 149 -4.15 -4.97 -22.25
N ASN A 150 -5.04 -4.47 -21.38
CA ASN A 150 -6.47 -4.76 -21.42
C ASN A 150 -6.76 -6.28 -21.37
N PHE A 151 -6.04 -7.01 -20.52
CA PHE A 151 -6.26 -8.43 -20.34
C PHE A 151 -7.62 -8.69 -19.68
N PRO A 152 -8.25 -9.85 -19.95
CA PRO A 152 -9.34 -10.34 -19.10
C PRO A 152 -8.89 -10.42 -17.64
N TRP A 153 -9.83 -10.15 -16.75
CA TRP A 153 -9.64 -10.35 -15.31
C TRP A 153 -9.62 -11.84 -14.99
N SER A 154 -9.05 -12.20 -13.85
CA SER A 154 -9.08 -13.56 -13.33
C SER A 154 -10.30 -13.76 -12.44
N GLN A 155 -11.02 -14.86 -12.62
CA GLN A 155 -12.13 -15.22 -11.74
C GLN A 155 -11.59 -15.79 -10.42
N LEU A 156 -12.20 -15.46 -9.28
CA LEU A 156 -11.93 -16.11 -8.00
C LEU A 156 -13.06 -17.12 -7.70
N ILE A 157 -12.75 -18.41 -7.77
CA ILE A 157 -13.69 -19.51 -7.50
C ILE A 157 -13.40 -20.02 -6.08
N PRO A 158 -14.37 -20.00 -5.14
CA PRO A 158 -14.13 -20.50 -3.78
C PRO A 158 -13.59 -21.96 -3.78
N ASP A 159 -12.52 -22.19 -3.02
CA ASP A 159 -11.90 -23.51 -2.80
C ASP A 159 -12.57 -24.26 -1.61
#